data_AF-A0A814U6T2-F1
#
_entry.id   AF-A0A814U6T2-F1
#
_cell.length_a   1.000
_cell.length_b   1.000
_cell.length_c   1.000
_cell.angle_alpha   90.00
_cell.angle_beta   90.00
_cell.angle_gamma   90.00
#
_symmetry.space_group_name_H-M   'P 1'
#
loop_
_entity.id
_entity.type
_entity.pdbx_description
1 polymer ?
#
loop_
_entity_poly.entity_id
_entity_poly.type
_entity_poly.pdbx_seq_one_letter_code
_entity_poly.pdbx_strand_id
1 'polypeptide(L)'
;MAFGGPMQQNPLGSLADVTGEFPGGYYKIDHRDTNTLLSVTLLPNGQIFTQPGAMVAMTPDVTLKGKLKFSFRKMITGGEMSQTTYTGPGEILFAPPVWGDIIAIHLDGNTRWTVGKGGYFGMSDGITKETKSQGLGKAIFSGEGLFVQQFMGRGVLFITSLGGIVQRHLKQGEQLIVDNGHLVAWTCTYSIERAGGSISAGAHSGEGLVCRFTGPGIIYIQTRNPEALSEWIAATNLTTSFNSQTIYYAVSGTAPNRITTFEFYESHFGGPTQYYHFQIIFYENLPNIVECLYLETYDGGASATIGVQQSGNGPSMTYLLNQALLTYNTTVIFDTSAGTFSG
;
A
#
# COMPACT_ATOMS: atom_id res chain seq x y z
N MET A 1 23.71 4.07 -24.91
CA MET A 1 23.67 2.65 -25.30
C MET A 1 22.22 2.20 -25.26
N ALA A 2 21.70 1.65 -26.35
CA ALA A 2 20.29 1.26 -26.48
C ALA A 2 19.93 0.10 -25.53
N PHE A 3 18.68 0.06 -25.06
CA PHE A 3 18.05 -1.00 -24.27
C PHE A 3 17.88 -2.31 -25.06
N GLY A 4 18.97 -2.83 -25.64
CA GLY A 4 18.96 -3.96 -26.56
C GLY A 4 20.22 -4.80 -26.44
N GLY A 5 20.54 -5.26 -25.23
CA GLY A 5 21.32 -6.50 -25.08
C GLY A 5 20.47 -7.68 -25.56
N PRO A 6 21.07 -8.83 -25.93
CA PRO A 6 20.29 -9.98 -26.34
C PRO A 6 19.37 -10.38 -25.18
N MET A 7 18.08 -10.05 -25.33
CA MET A 7 17.05 -10.68 -24.53
C MET A 7 17.20 -12.15 -24.86
N GLN A 8 17.73 -12.93 -23.92
CA GLN A 8 17.56 -14.36 -23.97
C GLN A 8 16.05 -14.53 -23.92
N GLN A 9 15.48 -14.75 -25.11
CA GLN A 9 14.07 -15.07 -25.25
C GLN A 9 13.90 -16.30 -24.40
N ASN A 10 13.35 -16.12 -23.20
CA ASN A 10 12.57 -17.17 -22.62
C ASN A 10 11.51 -17.44 -23.69
N PRO A 11 11.48 -18.63 -24.32
CA PRO A 11 10.38 -18.92 -25.20
C PRO A 11 9.17 -18.87 -24.27
N LEU A 12 8.36 -17.83 -24.46
CA LEU A 12 7.12 -17.50 -23.76
C LEU A 12 7.20 -16.36 -22.72
N GLY A 13 6.67 -15.21 -23.13
CA GLY A 13 5.74 -14.45 -22.29
C GLY A 13 4.39 -15.19 -22.19
N SER A 14 4.36 -16.42 -21.68
CA SER A 14 3.13 -17.21 -21.69
C SER A 14 2.25 -16.92 -20.50
N LEU A 15 1.00 -16.62 -20.83
CA LEU A 15 -0.23 -16.91 -20.09
C LEU A 15 -0.39 -18.40 -19.68
N ALA A 16 0.68 -19.20 -19.72
CA ALA A 16 0.62 -20.62 -19.43
C ALA A 16 0.75 -20.86 -17.94
N ASP A 17 -0.08 -21.78 -17.45
CA ASP A 17 -0.08 -22.23 -16.07
C ASP A 17 1.32 -22.73 -15.67
N VAL A 18 1.79 -22.28 -14.51
CA VAL A 18 3.06 -22.71 -13.91
C VAL A 18 2.77 -23.65 -12.77
N THR A 19 3.26 -24.88 -12.85
CA THR A 19 3.14 -25.87 -11.77
C THR A 19 4.49 -26.16 -11.16
N GLY A 20 4.52 -26.45 -9.86
CA GLY A 20 5.73 -26.90 -9.18
C GLY A 20 5.45 -27.56 -7.84
N GLU A 21 6.52 -27.91 -7.12
CA GLU A 21 6.46 -28.57 -5.83
C GLU A 21 7.34 -27.86 -4.79
N PHE A 22 7.02 -28.08 -3.52
CA PHE A 22 7.81 -27.64 -2.37
C PHE A 22 7.71 -28.68 -1.25
N PRO A 23 8.60 -28.64 -0.24
CA PRO A 23 8.49 -29.54 0.91
C PRO A 23 7.11 -29.41 1.59
N GLY A 24 6.28 -30.45 1.45
CA GLY A 24 4.94 -30.50 2.04
C GLY A 24 3.78 -30.19 1.09
N GLY A 25 4.02 -29.96 -0.21
CA GLY A 25 2.92 -29.74 -1.15
C GLY A 25 3.30 -29.46 -2.60
N TYR A 26 2.27 -29.18 -3.39
CA TYR A 26 2.35 -28.80 -4.81
C TYR A 26 1.63 -27.48 -5.03
N TYR A 27 1.98 -26.76 -6.09
CA TYR A 27 1.34 -25.51 -6.45
C TYR A 27 1.09 -25.39 -7.96
N LYS A 28 0.08 -24.59 -8.29
CA LYS A 28 -0.25 -24.15 -9.64
C LYS A 28 -0.51 -22.64 -9.62
N ILE A 29 0.08 -21.91 -10.55
CA ILE A 29 -0.14 -20.49 -10.80
C ILE A 29 -0.82 -20.39 -12.17
N ASP A 30 -2.06 -19.92 -12.22
CA ASP A 30 -2.83 -19.76 -13.45
C ASP A 30 -3.53 -18.39 -13.51
N HIS A 31 -4.31 -18.13 -14.56
CA HIS A 31 -5.01 -16.84 -14.79
C HIS A 31 -4.05 -15.61 -14.83
N ARG A 32 -2.85 -15.80 -15.39
CA ARG A 32 -1.75 -14.82 -15.38
C ARG A 32 -1.90 -13.63 -16.32
N ASP A 33 -3.06 -13.48 -16.98
CA ASP A 33 -3.34 -12.35 -17.87
C ASP A 33 -3.56 -11.04 -17.10
N THR A 34 -4.20 -11.11 -15.92
CA THR A 34 -4.47 -9.95 -15.05
C THR A 34 -4.87 -10.32 -13.60
N ASN A 35 -5.33 -11.56 -13.35
CA ASN A 35 -5.94 -11.96 -12.08
C ASN A 35 -5.35 -13.30 -11.60
N THR A 36 -4.03 -13.32 -11.37
CA THR A 36 -3.31 -14.54 -11.06
C THR A 36 -3.87 -15.24 -9.82
N LEU A 37 -4.14 -16.53 -9.94
CA LEU A 37 -4.56 -17.39 -8.85
C LEU A 37 -3.43 -18.37 -8.52
N LEU A 38 -3.17 -18.55 -7.22
CA LEU A 38 -2.25 -19.56 -6.71
C LEU A 38 -3.06 -20.68 -6.04
N SER A 39 -3.13 -21.84 -6.67
CA SER A 39 -3.67 -23.06 -6.08
C SER A 39 -2.55 -23.83 -5.41
N VAL A 40 -2.76 -24.25 -4.16
CA VAL A 40 -1.79 -25.02 -3.37
C VAL A 40 -2.47 -26.25 -2.80
N THR A 41 -1.86 -27.41 -3.02
CA THR A 41 -2.25 -28.67 -2.38
C THR A 41 -1.24 -29.02 -1.30
N LEU A 42 -1.68 -29.02 -0.04
CA LEU A 42 -0.87 -29.42 1.11
C LEU A 42 -1.03 -30.91 1.40
N LEU A 43 0.09 -31.58 1.57
CA LEU A 43 0.14 -32.94 2.12
C LEU A 43 -0.15 -32.90 3.63
N PRO A 44 -0.44 -34.04 4.29
CA PRO A 44 -0.59 -34.09 5.75
C PRO A 44 0.60 -33.47 6.47
N ASN A 45 0.33 -32.55 7.41
CA ASN A 45 1.33 -31.73 8.11
C ASN A 45 2.13 -30.74 7.24
N GLY A 46 1.92 -30.69 5.94
CA GLY A 46 2.52 -29.70 5.04
C GLY A 46 2.06 -28.30 5.41
N GLN A 47 2.96 -27.32 5.32
CA GLN A 47 2.68 -25.94 5.71
C GLN A 47 3.00 -24.95 4.58
N ILE A 48 2.16 -23.92 4.49
CA ILE A 48 2.42 -22.73 3.70
C ILE A 48 2.09 -21.47 4.52
N PHE A 49 2.90 -20.43 4.33
CA PHE A 49 2.78 -19.15 5.01
C PHE A 49 2.43 -18.08 3.99
N THR A 50 1.36 -17.34 4.17
CA THR A 50 0.97 -16.25 3.26
C THR A 50 0.78 -14.94 4.00
N GLN A 51 0.69 -13.84 3.26
CA GLN A 51 0.15 -12.61 3.81
C GLN A 51 -1.32 -12.80 4.25
N PRO A 52 -1.81 -12.00 5.21
CA PRO A 52 -3.20 -12.08 5.67
C PRO A 52 -4.16 -11.69 4.55
N GLY A 53 -5.35 -12.27 4.53
CA GLY A 53 -6.41 -11.93 3.58
C GLY A 53 -6.22 -12.48 2.15
N ALA A 54 -5.17 -13.26 1.87
CA ALA A 54 -4.90 -13.80 0.54
C ALA A 54 -5.79 -15.00 0.15
N MET A 55 -6.48 -15.64 1.10
CA MET A 55 -7.26 -16.87 0.84
C MET A 55 -8.58 -16.57 0.14
N VAL A 56 -8.83 -17.28 -0.96
CA VAL A 56 -10.10 -17.28 -1.71
C VAL A 56 -10.99 -18.43 -1.24
N ALA A 57 -10.44 -19.64 -1.20
CA ALA A 57 -11.16 -20.85 -0.77
C ALA A 57 -10.19 -21.87 -0.18
N MET A 58 -10.68 -22.78 0.68
CA MET A 58 -9.91 -23.93 1.16
C MET A 58 -10.83 -25.14 1.40
N THR A 59 -10.29 -26.34 1.28
CA THR A 59 -10.99 -27.57 1.69
C THR A 59 -11.11 -27.65 3.23
N PRO A 60 -12.15 -28.32 3.77
CA PRO A 60 -12.44 -28.33 5.21
C PRO A 60 -11.31 -28.87 6.12
N ASP A 61 -10.46 -29.75 5.60
CA ASP A 61 -9.40 -30.42 6.37
C ASP A 61 -8.15 -29.53 6.61
N VAL A 62 -8.08 -28.37 5.95
CA VAL A 62 -6.98 -27.42 6.14
C VAL A 62 -7.15 -26.66 7.44
N THR A 63 -6.13 -26.73 8.30
CA THR A 63 -6.09 -25.96 9.55
C THR A 63 -5.47 -24.59 9.33
N LEU A 64 -6.22 -23.54 9.67
CA LEU A 64 -5.76 -22.15 9.64
C LEU A 64 -5.30 -21.70 11.04
N LYS A 65 -4.08 -21.19 11.15
CA LYS A 65 -3.57 -20.51 12.35
C LYS A 65 -3.12 -19.10 11.99
N GLY A 66 -3.96 -18.12 12.30
CA GLY A 66 -3.60 -16.71 12.18
C GLY A 66 -2.84 -16.23 13.41
N LYS A 67 -1.61 -15.72 13.25
CA LYS A 67 -0.97 -14.91 14.31
C LYS A 67 -1.52 -13.49 14.26
N LEU A 68 -2.82 -13.32 14.49
CA LEU A 68 -3.45 -12.00 14.57
C LEU A 68 -3.20 -11.40 15.97
N LYS A 69 -1.96 -11.00 16.26
CA LYS A 69 -1.68 -10.11 17.39
C LYS A 69 -1.92 -8.68 16.91
N PHE A 70 -3.17 -8.22 16.97
CA PHE A 70 -3.50 -6.80 16.83
C PHE A 70 -2.72 -6.03 17.90
N SER A 71 -1.62 -5.40 17.50
CA SER A 71 -0.88 -4.46 18.32
C SER A 71 -0.81 -3.17 17.54
N PHE A 72 -1.60 -2.18 17.95
CA PHE A 72 -1.56 -0.80 17.45
C PHE A 72 -0.10 -0.27 17.41
N ARG A 73 0.75 -0.72 18.33
CA ARG A 73 2.17 -0.39 18.42
C ARG A 73 3.02 -0.95 17.27
N LYS A 74 2.65 -2.09 16.67
CA LYS A 74 3.40 -2.68 15.53
C LYS A 74 3.07 -2.00 14.20
N MET A 75 1.83 -1.51 14.04
CA MET A 75 1.41 -0.72 12.88
C MET A 75 2.18 0.60 12.78
N ILE A 76 2.50 1.20 13.93
CA ILE A 76 3.25 2.47 14.02
C ILE A 76 4.78 2.27 13.90
N THR A 77 5.30 1.09 14.23
CA THR A 77 6.76 0.83 14.27
C THR A 77 7.30 0.06 13.06
N GLY A 78 6.46 -0.23 12.04
CA GLY A 78 6.87 -1.03 10.87
C GLY A 78 7.28 -2.47 11.24
N GLY A 79 6.76 -2.99 12.35
CA GLY A 79 7.11 -4.30 12.89
C GLY A 79 6.47 -5.44 12.12
N GLU A 80 7.21 -6.55 11.99
CA GLU A 80 6.84 -7.89 11.49
C GLU A 80 5.41 -8.01 10.92
N MET A 81 5.30 -7.96 9.59
CA MET A 81 4.04 -8.25 8.88
C MET A 81 3.48 -9.58 9.37
N SER A 82 2.24 -9.56 9.87
CA SER A 82 1.51 -10.77 10.25
C SER A 82 1.49 -11.74 9.08
N GLN A 83 1.81 -13.01 9.34
CA GLN A 83 1.67 -14.10 8.38
C GLN A 83 0.51 -15.00 8.84
N THR A 84 -0.22 -15.55 7.89
CA THR A 84 -1.19 -16.62 8.13
C THR A 84 -0.54 -17.96 7.80
N THR A 85 -0.63 -18.92 8.71
CA THR A 85 -0.13 -20.28 8.50
C THR A 85 -1.31 -21.20 8.17
N TYR A 86 -1.17 -21.95 7.10
CA TYR A 86 -2.08 -23.02 6.70
C TYR A 86 -1.37 -24.35 6.85
N THR A 87 -2.03 -25.34 7.45
CA THR A 87 -1.49 -26.70 7.63
C THR A 87 -2.45 -27.70 7.02
N GLY A 88 -1.92 -28.56 6.14
CA GLY A 88 -2.68 -29.59 5.45
C GLY A 88 -3.08 -30.78 6.33
N PRO A 89 -3.80 -31.76 5.74
CA PRO A 89 -3.97 -31.92 4.28
C PRO A 89 -5.07 -31.05 3.67
N GLY A 90 -4.99 -30.82 2.36
CA GLY A 90 -6.09 -30.23 1.58
C GLY A 90 -5.64 -29.24 0.51
N GLU A 91 -6.61 -28.64 -0.17
CA GLU A 91 -6.37 -27.64 -1.22
C GLU A 91 -6.76 -26.25 -0.73
N ILE A 92 -5.99 -25.24 -1.14
CA ILE A 92 -6.21 -23.83 -0.83
C ILE A 92 -6.00 -23.02 -2.10
N LEU A 93 -6.90 -22.09 -2.36
CA LEU A 93 -6.81 -21.10 -3.42
C LEU A 93 -6.46 -19.74 -2.81
N PHE A 94 -5.45 -19.08 -3.38
CA PHE A 94 -5.00 -17.76 -2.97
C PHE A 94 -5.03 -16.79 -4.14
N ALA A 95 -5.33 -15.52 -3.85
CA ALA A 95 -5.26 -14.42 -4.82
C ALA A 95 -4.55 -13.21 -4.20
N PRO A 96 -3.78 -12.44 -5.00
CA PRO A 96 -3.27 -11.14 -4.60
C PRO A 96 -4.41 -10.17 -4.23
N PRO A 97 -4.22 -9.27 -3.25
CA PRO A 97 -5.22 -8.28 -2.87
C PRO A 97 -5.42 -7.19 -3.93
N VAL A 98 -4.49 -7.06 -4.87
CA VAL A 98 -4.51 -6.10 -5.97
C VAL A 98 -4.17 -6.81 -7.28
N TRP A 99 -4.61 -6.27 -8.41
CA TRP A 99 -4.38 -6.87 -9.72
C TRP A 99 -2.88 -6.92 -10.04
N GLY A 100 -2.43 -8.08 -10.48
CA GLY A 100 -1.04 -8.30 -10.86
C GLY A 100 -0.72 -9.77 -10.94
N ASP A 101 0.57 -10.09 -10.87
CA ASP A 101 1.05 -11.45 -11.10
C ASP A 101 1.80 -12.03 -9.88
N ILE A 102 1.79 -13.36 -9.77
CA ILE A 102 2.52 -14.13 -8.77
C ILE A 102 3.68 -14.85 -9.46
N ILE A 103 4.90 -14.72 -8.90
CA ILE A 103 6.07 -15.49 -9.33
C ILE A 103 6.54 -16.39 -8.20
N ALA A 104 6.76 -17.66 -8.52
CA ALA A 104 7.44 -18.62 -7.64
C ALA A 104 8.96 -18.54 -7.85
N ILE A 105 9.68 -18.22 -6.77
CA ILE A 105 11.14 -18.21 -6.73
C ILE A 105 11.60 -19.38 -5.88
N HIS A 106 12.32 -20.32 -6.48
CA HIS A 106 12.95 -21.42 -5.76
C HIS A 106 14.22 -20.93 -5.07
N LEU A 107 14.26 -20.96 -3.75
CA LEU A 107 15.43 -20.61 -2.96
C LEU A 107 16.34 -21.83 -2.80
N ASP A 108 17.62 -21.62 -3.05
CA ASP A 108 18.66 -22.66 -3.08
C ASP A 108 19.27 -22.97 -1.71
N GLY A 109 18.98 -22.17 -0.67
CA GLY A 109 19.60 -22.24 0.65
C GLY A 109 20.75 -21.26 0.89
N ASN A 110 21.36 -20.73 -0.18
CA ASN A 110 22.61 -19.98 -0.12
C ASN A 110 22.48 -18.53 -0.61
N THR A 111 21.53 -18.28 -1.49
CA THR A 111 21.27 -16.97 -2.09
C THR A 111 20.24 -16.23 -1.26
N ARG A 112 20.63 -15.07 -0.74
CA ARG A 112 19.73 -14.18 0.00
C ARG A 112 18.90 -13.35 -0.98
N TRP A 113 17.58 -13.42 -0.83
CA TRP A 113 16.64 -12.61 -1.58
C TRP A 113 16.21 -11.40 -0.75
N THR A 114 16.15 -10.23 -1.38
CA THR A 114 15.55 -9.04 -0.81
C THR A 114 14.22 -8.79 -1.52
N VAL A 115 13.16 -8.51 -0.77
CA VAL A 115 11.82 -8.21 -1.28
C VAL A 115 11.39 -6.84 -0.75
N GLY A 116 10.92 -5.99 -1.66
CA GLY A 116 10.41 -4.66 -1.34
C GLY A 116 9.05 -4.67 -0.65
N LYS A 117 8.64 -3.50 -0.16
CA LYS A 117 7.30 -3.26 0.39
C LYS A 117 6.23 -3.69 -0.64
N GLY A 118 5.30 -4.54 -0.24
CA GLY A 118 4.22 -5.04 -1.11
C GLY A 118 4.60 -6.19 -2.05
N GLY A 119 5.89 -6.56 -2.17
CA GLY A 119 6.32 -7.64 -3.06
C GLY A 119 6.15 -9.05 -2.48
N TYR A 120 6.02 -9.20 -1.16
CA TYR A 120 5.88 -10.51 -0.52
C TYR A 120 4.43 -11.02 -0.61
N PHE A 121 4.24 -12.25 -1.11
CA PHE A 121 2.93 -12.92 -1.12
C PHE A 121 2.86 -14.09 -0.12
N GLY A 122 3.82 -15.00 -0.20
CA GLY A 122 3.87 -16.20 0.62
C GLY A 122 5.18 -16.96 0.51
N MET A 123 5.36 -17.98 1.33
CA MET A 123 6.53 -18.88 1.29
C MET A 123 6.17 -20.27 1.80
N SER A 124 6.86 -21.29 1.29
CA SER A 124 6.83 -22.63 1.88
C SER A 124 7.57 -22.67 3.22
N ASP A 125 7.42 -23.78 3.94
CA ASP A 125 8.31 -24.09 5.06
C ASP A 125 9.79 -24.21 4.60
N GLY A 126 10.72 -24.01 5.54
CA GLY A 126 12.16 -24.02 5.29
C GLY A 126 12.77 -22.68 4.87
N ILE A 127 11.96 -21.61 4.75
CA ILE A 127 12.41 -20.25 4.46
C ILE A 127 12.30 -19.37 5.72
N THR A 128 13.39 -18.69 6.05
CA THR A 128 13.44 -17.69 7.14
C THR A 128 13.24 -16.29 6.57
N LYS A 129 12.39 -15.51 7.23
CA LYS A 129 12.09 -14.11 6.90
C LYS A 129 12.68 -13.18 7.97
N GLU A 130 13.55 -12.27 7.54
CA GLU A 130 14.14 -11.23 8.39
C GLU A 130 13.67 -9.85 7.93
N THR A 131 13.01 -9.09 8.81
CA THR A 131 12.64 -7.70 8.51
C THR A 131 13.81 -6.79 8.88
N LYS A 132 14.38 -6.09 7.90
CA LYS A 132 15.45 -5.13 8.15
C LYS A 132 14.92 -3.72 7.93
N SER A 133 14.73 -2.98 9.02
CA SER A 133 14.60 -1.52 8.92
C SER A 133 15.95 -0.99 8.45
N GLN A 134 16.00 -0.39 7.26
CA GLN A 134 17.19 0.33 6.80
C GLN A 134 17.43 1.46 7.81
N GLY A 135 18.55 1.40 8.54
CA GLY A 135 18.81 2.25 9.69
C GLY A 135 18.57 3.74 9.42
N LEU A 136 18.06 4.43 10.46
CA LEU A 136 17.69 5.85 10.48
C LEU A 136 18.67 6.77 9.70
N GLY A 137 19.97 6.51 9.70
CA GLY A 137 20.96 7.32 8.97
C GLY A 137 20.83 7.34 7.44
N LYS A 138 20.17 6.34 6.82
CA LYS A 138 19.82 6.34 5.38
C LYS A 138 18.35 6.68 5.12
N ALA A 139 17.51 6.64 6.15
CA ALA A 139 16.05 6.87 6.07
C ALA A 139 15.64 8.34 6.28
N ILE A 140 16.56 9.23 6.67
CA ILE A 140 16.30 10.67 6.91
C ILE A 140 16.01 11.45 5.60
N PHE A 141 16.04 10.81 4.43
CA PHE A 141 16.01 11.53 3.15
C PHE A 141 14.69 11.50 2.35
N SER A 142 13.58 10.98 2.89
CA SER A 142 12.27 11.02 2.19
C SER A 142 11.00 10.91 3.04
N GLY A 143 11.06 10.76 4.37
CA GLY A 143 9.84 10.54 5.17
C GLY A 143 9.22 9.14 5.03
N GLU A 144 9.55 8.39 3.97
CA GLU A 144 9.29 6.94 3.84
C GLU A 144 10.61 6.19 3.66
N GLY A 145 11.04 5.46 4.70
CA GLY A 145 12.20 4.57 4.58
C GLY A 145 11.91 3.41 3.62
N LEU A 146 12.91 2.96 2.87
CA LEU A 146 12.80 1.73 2.07
C LEU A 146 12.70 0.51 3.02
N PHE A 147 11.46 0.07 3.29
CA PHE A 147 11.21 -1.14 4.05
C PHE A 147 11.45 -2.36 3.15
N VAL A 148 12.45 -3.17 3.52
CA VAL A 148 12.75 -4.42 2.81
C VAL A 148 12.72 -5.61 3.77
N GLN A 149 12.36 -6.75 3.22
CA GLN A 149 12.40 -8.04 3.89
C GLN A 149 13.45 -8.92 3.21
N GLN A 150 14.21 -9.65 4.00
CA GLN A 150 15.22 -10.59 3.50
C GLN A 150 14.75 -12.02 3.73
N PHE A 151 14.97 -12.86 2.73
CA PHE A 151 14.56 -14.25 2.72
C PHE A 151 15.76 -15.14 2.41
N MET A 152 15.92 -16.20 3.19
CA MET A 152 16.99 -17.17 3.06
C MET A 152 16.52 -18.54 3.55
N GLY A 153 17.06 -19.62 3.00
CA GLY A 153 16.62 -20.98 3.30
C GLY A 153 16.31 -21.74 2.02
N ARG A 154 15.70 -22.92 2.14
CA ARG A 154 15.40 -23.79 1.00
C ARG A 154 13.90 -24.01 0.91
N GLY A 155 13.31 -23.66 -0.22
CA GLY A 155 11.87 -23.70 -0.40
C GLY A 155 11.42 -22.84 -1.58
N VAL A 156 10.13 -22.51 -1.62
CA VAL A 156 9.55 -21.62 -2.65
C VAL A 156 9.07 -20.33 -1.99
N LEU A 157 9.59 -19.21 -2.46
CA LEU A 157 9.13 -17.86 -2.12
C LEU A 157 8.18 -17.39 -3.23
N PHE A 158 6.94 -17.07 -2.87
CA PHE A 158 5.97 -16.46 -3.77
C PHE A 158 6.03 -14.94 -3.60
N ILE A 159 6.35 -14.24 -4.69
CA ILE A 159 6.29 -12.78 -4.77
C ILE A 159 5.08 -12.35 -5.59
N THR A 160 4.55 -11.16 -5.32
CA THR A 160 3.45 -10.54 -6.06
C THR A 160 3.87 -9.19 -6.61
N SER A 161 3.16 -8.70 -7.61
CA SER A 161 3.38 -7.39 -8.23
C SER A 161 2.07 -6.63 -8.38
N LEU A 162 2.15 -5.32 -8.62
CA LEU A 162 1.05 -4.51 -9.14
C LEU A 162 1.19 -4.37 -10.65
N GLY A 163 0.20 -4.89 -11.39
CA GLY A 163 0.29 -5.04 -12.84
C GLY A 163 1.25 -6.16 -13.27
N GLY A 164 1.84 -6.05 -14.46
CA GLY A 164 2.81 -7.02 -14.96
C GLY A 164 4.15 -6.95 -14.23
N ILE A 165 4.91 -8.05 -14.29
CA ILE A 165 6.24 -8.21 -13.69
C ILE A 165 7.31 -8.46 -14.75
N VAL A 166 8.47 -7.84 -14.58
CA VAL A 166 9.61 -7.93 -15.49
C VAL A 166 10.82 -8.45 -14.73
N GLN A 167 11.42 -9.52 -15.23
CA GLN A 167 12.66 -10.09 -14.73
C GLN A 167 13.85 -9.58 -15.53
N ARG A 168 14.94 -9.24 -14.83
CA ARG A 168 16.24 -8.92 -15.43
C ARG A 168 17.35 -9.66 -14.70
N HIS A 169 18.20 -10.32 -15.48
CA HIS A 169 19.46 -10.90 -15.00
C HIS A 169 20.56 -9.90 -15.28
N LEU A 170 21.21 -9.40 -14.23
CA LEU A 170 22.37 -8.52 -14.36
C LEU A 170 23.64 -9.36 -14.32
N LYS A 171 24.47 -9.25 -15.35
CA LYS A 171 25.81 -9.83 -15.36
C LYS A 171 26.72 -9.07 -14.39
N GLN A 172 27.89 -9.65 -14.11
CA GLN A 172 28.88 -8.99 -13.25
C GLN A 172 29.23 -7.59 -13.79
N GLY A 173 29.06 -6.57 -12.95
CA GLY A 173 29.33 -5.17 -13.31
C GLY A 173 28.24 -4.50 -14.16
N GLU A 174 27.23 -5.23 -14.63
CA GLU A 174 26.07 -4.64 -15.31
C GLU A 174 25.23 -3.85 -14.32
N GLN A 175 24.81 -2.65 -14.72
CA GLN A 175 24.02 -1.77 -13.86
C GLN A 175 22.62 -1.54 -14.42
N LEU A 176 21.66 -1.44 -13.52
CA LEU A 176 20.29 -1.05 -13.83
C LEU A 176 19.82 -0.03 -12.78
N ILE A 177 19.30 1.11 -13.23
CA ILE A 177 18.68 2.11 -12.36
C ILE A 177 17.16 1.89 -12.46
N VAL A 178 16.49 1.81 -11.31
CA VAL A 178 15.05 1.57 -11.23
C VAL A 178 14.45 2.52 -10.21
N ASP A 179 13.29 3.09 -10.52
CA ASP A 179 12.47 3.84 -9.57
C ASP A 179 12.08 2.96 -8.37
N ASN A 180 12.15 3.54 -7.16
CA ASN A 180 11.87 2.83 -5.92
C ASN A 180 10.46 2.20 -5.85
N GLY A 181 9.45 2.85 -6.42
CA GLY A 181 8.05 2.38 -6.42
C GLY A 181 7.79 1.17 -7.33
N HIS A 182 8.77 0.79 -8.14
CA HIS A 182 8.69 -0.33 -9.07
C HIS A 182 9.46 -1.57 -8.59
N LEU A 183 10.08 -1.54 -7.41
CA LEU A 183 10.89 -2.64 -6.89
C LEU A 183 10.03 -3.75 -6.28
N VAL A 184 10.22 -4.99 -6.75
CA VAL A 184 9.53 -6.17 -6.20
C VAL A 184 10.50 -7.03 -5.41
N ALA A 185 11.51 -7.62 -6.06
CA ALA A 185 12.47 -8.52 -5.40
C ALA A 185 13.81 -8.57 -6.14
N TRP A 186 14.92 -8.81 -5.44
CA TRP A 186 16.25 -8.87 -6.04
C TRP A 186 17.29 -9.63 -5.22
N THR A 187 18.37 -10.05 -5.90
CA THR A 187 19.60 -10.59 -5.30
C THR A 187 20.82 -9.70 -5.57
N CYS A 188 20.72 -8.76 -6.52
CA CYS A 188 21.80 -7.84 -6.87
C CYS A 188 22.21 -6.93 -5.71
N THR A 189 23.44 -6.41 -5.77
CA THR A 189 23.86 -5.32 -4.88
C THR A 189 23.15 -4.04 -5.29
N TYR A 190 22.73 -3.20 -4.33
CA TYR A 190 22.07 -1.94 -4.64
C TYR A 190 22.52 -0.77 -3.76
N SER A 191 22.41 0.43 -4.33
CA SER A 191 22.56 1.72 -3.66
C SER A 191 21.35 2.61 -3.94
N ILE A 192 20.84 3.28 -2.90
CA ILE A 192 19.80 4.29 -3.04
C ILE A 192 20.47 5.58 -3.50
N GLU A 193 19.96 6.16 -4.57
CA GLU A 193 20.43 7.42 -5.17
C GLU A 193 19.24 8.36 -5.35
N ARG A 194 19.49 9.67 -5.30
CA ARG A 194 18.48 10.66 -5.67
C ARG A 194 18.48 10.81 -7.19
N ALA A 195 17.30 10.82 -7.81
CA ALA A 195 17.21 11.14 -9.24
C ALA A 195 17.86 12.52 -9.49
N GLY A 196 18.79 12.58 -10.44
CA GLY A 196 19.47 13.83 -10.83
C GLY A 196 20.51 14.39 -9.85
N GLY A 197 20.91 13.67 -8.79
CA GLY A 197 22.07 14.01 -7.96
C GLY A 197 21.93 15.22 -7.01
N SER A 198 20.83 15.97 -7.06
CA SER A 198 20.52 17.12 -6.20
C SER A 198 19.05 17.11 -5.75
N ILE A 199 18.75 17.71 -4.58
CA ILE A 199 17.38 17.89 -4.05
C ILE A 199 16.48 18.61 -5.06
N SER A 200 17.05 19.53 -5.84
CA SER A 200 16.31 20.27 -6.87
C SER A 200 16.01 19.42 -8.11
N ALA A 201 16.88 18.48 -8.50
CA ALA A 201 16.74 17.75 -9.76
C ALA A 201 15.66 16.66 -9.71
N GLY A 202 15.56 15.91 -8.60
CA GLY A 202 14.52 14.87 -8.42
C GLY A 202 13.10 15.44 -8.32
N ALA A 203 12.95 16.67 -7.85
CA ALA A 203 11.66 17.37 -7.83
C ALA A 203 11.18 17.81 -9.22
N HIS A 204 12.11 18.04 -10.17
CA HIS A 204 11.76 18.46 -11.53
C HIS A 204 11.53 17.26 -12.47
N SER A 205 12.09 16.08 -12.18
CA SER A 205 11.85 14.86 -12.95
C SER A 205 10.54 14.15 -12.62
N GLY A 206 9.92 14.43 -11.46
CA GLY A 206 8.79 13.65 -10.93
C GLY A 206 9.18 12.25 -10.44
N GLU A 207 10.30 11.71 -10.93
CA GLU A 207 10.97 10.51 -10.42
C GLU A 207 11.70 10.87 -9.12
N GLY A 208 11.20 10.40 -7.97
CA GLY A 208 11.75 10.75 -6.65
C GLY A 208 13.11 10.09 -6.36
N LEU A 209 13.10 9.03 -5.54
CA LEU A 209 14.29 8.23 -5.22
C LEU A 209 14.42 7.06 -6.21
N VAL A 210 15.64 6.83 -6.70
CA VAL A 210 15.96 5.69 -7.56
C VAL A 210 16.93 4.75 -6.86
N CYS A 211 16.91 3.48 -7.22
CA CYS A 211 17.86 2.49 -6.78
C CYS A 211 18.75 2.06 -7.95
N ARG A 212 20.06 2.16 -7.77
CA ARG A 212 21.05 1.59 -8.69
C ARG A 212 21.39 0.18 -8.26
N PHE A 213 21.13 -0.78 -9.13
CA PHE A 213 21.50 -2.17 -8.96
C PHE A 213 22.75 -2.47 -9.76
N THR A 214 23.67 -3.23 -9.17
CA THR A 214 24.88 -3.74 -9.83
C THR A 214 24.91 -5.26 -9.70
N GLY A 215 25.06 -5.94 -10.83
CA GLY A 215 25.17 -7.39 -10.87
C GLY A 215 26.52 -7.90 -10.33
N PRO A 216 26.64 -9.22 -10.12
CA PRO A 216 25.72 -10.24 -10.62
C PRO A 216 24.46 -10.40 -9.77
N GLY A 217 23.35 -10.76 -10.41
CA GLY A 217 22.12 -11.13 -9.71
C GLY A 217 20.87 -11.02 -10.58
N ILE A 218 19.71 -11.13 -9.94
CA ILE A 218 18.40 -11.02 -10.56
C ILE A 218 17.65 -9.87 -9.89
N ILE A 219 16.85 -9.15 -10.67
CA ILE A 219 15.89 -8.17 -10.18
C ILE A 219 14.53 -8.37 -10.88
N TYR A 220 13.47 -8.32 -10.08
CA TYR A 220 12.08 -8.27 -10.48
C TYR A 220 11.53 -6.87 -10.23
N ILE A 221 10.94 -6.29 -11.28
CA ILE A 221 10.31 -4.97 -11.25
C ILE A 221 8.86 -5.08 -11.73
N GLN A 222 7.99 -4.23 -11.21
CA GLN A 222 6.57 -4.19 -11.59
C GLN A 222 6.27 -3.03 -12.54
N THR A 223 5.21 -3.15 -13.32
CA THR A 223 4.83 -2.16 -14.34
C THR A 223 4.07 -0.95 -13.77
N ARG A 224 3.50 -1.06 -12.57
CA ARG A 224 2.74 0.02 -11.93
C ARG A 224 3.32 0.37 -10.56
N ASN A 225 3.33 1.66 -10.24
CA ASN A 225 3.69 2.17 -8.92
C ASN A 225 2.42 2.26 -8.04
N PRO A 226 2.35 1.59 -6.88
CA PRO A 226 1.22 1.66 -5.97
C PRO A 226 0.95 3.07 -5.43
N GLU A 227 1.99 3.86 -5.19
CA GLU A 227 1.87 5.25 -4.72
C GLU A 227 1.22 6.11 -5.81
N ALA A 228 1.75 6.07 -7.03
CA ALA A 228 1.17 6.78 -8.16
C ALA A 228 -0.28 6.34 -8.47
N LEU A 229 -0.59 5.05 -8.32
CA LEU A 229 -1.97 4.55 -8.43
C LEU A 229 -2.85 5.12 -7.32
N SER A 230 -2.37 5.13 -6.07
CA SER A 230 -3.13 5.67 -4.94
C SER A 230 -3.41 7.16 -5.09
N GLU A 231 -2.43 7.93 -5.55
CA GLU A 231 -2.58 9.35 -5.86
C GLU A 231 -3.58 9.56 -7.01
N TRP A 232 -3.50 8.76 -8.06
CA TRP A 232 -4.46 8.81 -9.16
C TRP A 232 -5.89 8.48 -8.70
N ILE A 233 -6.06 7.43 -7.88
CA ILE A 233 -7.36 7.07 -7.30
C ILE A 233 -7.87 8.19 -6.41
N ALA A 234 -7.04 8.74 -5.51
CA ALA A 234 -7.42 9.83 -4.62
C ALA A 234 -7.78 11.11 -5.39
N ALA A 235 -7.10 11.39 -6.50
CA ALA A 235 -7.43 12.51 -7.37
C ALA A 235 -8.72 12.30 -8.19
N THR A 236 -9.12 11.03 -8.42
CA THR A 236 -10.28 10.69 -9.27
C THR A 236 -11.54 10.34 -8.46
N ASN A 237 -11.38 9.89 -7.22
CA ASN A 237 -12.49 9.57 -6.31
C ASN A 237 -12.87 10.78 -5.47
N LEU A 238 -13.95 11.46 -5.87
CA LEU A 238 -14.90 12.05 -4.93
C LEU A 238 -15.60 10.87 -4.23
N THR A 239 -15.25 10.57 -2.99
CA THR A 239 -15.78 9.42 -2.25
C THR A 239 -17.29 9.54 -2.04
N THR A 240 -18.05 8.59 -2.57
CA THR A 240 -19.42 8.28 -2.10
C THR A 240 -19.35 7.15 -1.07
N SER A 241 -19.81 7.38 0.16
CA SER A 241 -19.96 6.32 1.17
C SER A 241 -21.40 6.23 1.68
N PHE A 242 -21.92 5.00 1.75
CA PHE A 242 -23.22 4.64 2.29
C PHE A 242 -23.13 4.38 3.82
N ASN A 243 -24.02 5.05 4.57
CA ASN A 243 -24.76 4.61 5.76
C ASN A 243 -24.03 3.97 6.97
N SER A 244 -22.78 4.34 7.26
CA SER A 244 -22.18 4.03 8.57
C SER A 244 -21.46 5.26 9.08
N GLN A 245 -21.80 5.72 10.29
CA GLN A 245 -21.13 6.82 10.96
C GLN A 245 -19.61 6.59 10.95
N THR A 246 -18.89 7.34 10.12
CA THR A 246 -17.48 7.09 9.84
C THR A 246 -16.78 8.39 9.54
N ILE A 247 -15.54 8.49 10.02
CA ILE A 247 -14.61 9.53 9.62
C ILE A 247 -13.62 8.90 8.65
N TYR A 248 -13.59 9.41 7.42
CA TYR A 248 -12.55 9.08 6.45
C TYR A 248 -11.50 10.19 6.46
N TYR A 249 -10.27 9.85 6.10
CA TYR A 249 -9.25 10.87 5.83
C TYR A 249 -8.49 10.52 4.55
N ALA A 250 -8.11 11.54 3.80
CA ALA A 250 -7.26 11.43 2.64
C ALA A 250 -6.20 12.53 2.70
N VAL A 251 -4.99 12.19 2.27
CA VAL A 251 -3.94 13.18 2.00
C VAL A 251 -3.69 13.12 0.50
N SER A 252 -3.91 14.23 -0.19
CA SER A 252 -3.67 14.37 -1.63
C SER A 252 -2.60 15.41 -1.92
N GLY A 253 -2.01 15.33 -3.11
CA GLY A 253 -0.92 16.20 -3.53
C GLY A 253 0.43 15.81 -2.93
N THR A 254 1.45 16.62 -3.24
CA THR A 254 2.84 16.38 -2.83
C THR A 254 3.34 17.54 -1.98
N ALA A 255 4.26 17.26 -1.06
CA ALA A 255 4.87 18.32 -0.26
C ALA A 255 5.54 19.37 -1.17
N PRO A 256 5.46 20.69 -0.85
CA PRO A 256 4.87 21.28 0.36
C PRO A 256 3.39 21.71 0.19
N ASN A 257 2.67 21.19 -0.81
CA ASN A 257 1.29 21.58 -1.13
C ASN A 257 0.29 20.45 -0.89
N ARG A 258 0.52 19.60 0.11
CA ARG A 258 -0.44 18.53 0.44
C ARG A 258 -1.73 19.12 0.98
N ILE A 259 -2.82 18.44 0.69
CA ILE A 259 -4.14 18.73 1.22
C ILE A 259 -4.56 17.53 2.07
N THR A 260 -4.89 17.77 3.33
CA THR A 260 -5.43 16.74 4.22
C THR A 260 -6.91 17.00 4.40
N THR A 261 -7.74 16.09 3.91
CA THR A 261 -9.19 16.16 4.02
C THR A 261 -9.68 15.10 4.99
N PHE A 262 -10.44 15.52 5.99
CA PHE A 262 -11.24 14.64 6.83
C PHE A 262 -12.69 14.73 6.37
N GLU A 263 -13.31 13.60 6.09
CA GLU A 263 -14.68 13.51 5.61
C GLU A 263 -15.54 12.82 6.66
N PHE A 264 -16.59 13.51 7.09
CA PHE A 264 -17.48 13.09 8.15
C PHE A 264 -18.83 12.70 7.57
N TYR A 265 -19.32 11.51 7.94
CA TYR A 265 -20.70 11.10 7.76
C TYR A 265 -21.30 10.85 9.14
N GLU A 266 -22.17 11.74 9.60
CA GLU A 266 -22.75 11.70 10.95
C GLU A 266 -24.27 11.65 10.90
N SER A 267 -24.92 10.81 11.71
CA SER A 267 -26.39 10.77 11.75
C SER A 267 -26.95 11.94 12.56
N HIS A 268 -28.09 12.48 12.13
CA HIS A 268 -28.84 13.44 12.93
C HIS A 268 -29.36 12.77 14.22
N PHE A 269 -29.31 13.51 15.32
CA PHE A 269 -29.77 13.02 16.62
C PHE A 269 -31.27 12.71 16.57
N GLY A 270 -31.64 11.44 16.76
CA GLY A 270 -33.03 10.97 16.69
C GLY A 270 -33.54 10.63 15.28
N GLY A 271 -32.69 10.75 14.24
CA GLY A 271 -33.02 10.40 12.86
C GLY A 271 -31.94 9.54 12.21
N PRO A 272 -31.95 8.21 12.38
CA PRO A 272 -30.87 7.33 11.88
C PRO A 272 -30.78 7.25 10.35
N THR A 273 -31.81 7.70 9.63
CA THR A 273 -31.83 7.81 8.16
C THR A 273 -31.49 9.21 7.65
N GLN A 274 -31.21 10.14 8.55
CA GLN A 274 -30.88 11.54 8.25
C GLN A 274 -29.41 11.73 8.64
N TYR A 275 -28.63 12.38 7.78
CA TYR A 275 -27.20 12.54 8.03
C TYR A 275 -26.70 13.95 7.67
N TYR A 276 -25.55 14.26 8.25
CA TYR A 276 -24.68 15.36 7.92
C TYR A 276 -23.43 14.80 7.26
N HIS A 277 -23.14 15.28 6.07
CA HIS A 277 -21.96 14.98 5.28
C HIS A 277 -21.21 16.28 5.03
N PHE A 278 -20.01 16.37 5.59
CA PHE A 278 -19.16 17.53 5.44
C PHE A 278 -17.69 17.13 5.48
N GLN A 279 -16.84 18.00 4.94
CA GLN A 279 -15.40 17.82 4.90
C GLN A 279 -14.71 18.92 5.70
N ILE A 280 -13.61 18.58 6.37
CA ILE A 280 -12.68 19.52 7.00
C ILE A 280 -11.34 19.38 6.27
N ILE A 281 -10.87 20.47 5.69
CA ILE A 281 -9.74 20.50 4.76
C ILE A 281 -8.64 21.37 5.34
N PHE A 282 -7.43 20.81 5.39
CA PHE A 282 -6.20 21.47 5.80
C PHE A 282 -5.24 21.54 4.62
N TYR A 283 -4.63 22.71 4.43
CA TYR A 283 -3.68 22.96 3.37
C TYR A 283 -2.27 23.12 3.95
N GLU A 284 -1.30 22.34 3.49
CA GLU A 284 0.09 22.42 3.97
C GLU A 284 0.73 23.78 3.67
N ASN A 285 0.36 24.40 2.55
CA ASN A 285 0.89 25.69 2.10
C ASN A 285 0.09 26.91 2.63
N LEU A 286 -1.05 26.69 3.30
CA LEU A 286 -1.85 27.74 3.94
C LEU A 286 -2.04 27.39 5.43
N PRO A 287 -0.97 27.50 6.24
CA PRO A 287 -1.09 27.27 7.67
C PRO A 287 -2.09 28.26 8.27
N ASN A 288 -2.83 27.81 9.29
CA ASN A 288 -3.89 28.56 10.00
C ASN A 288 -5.23 28.70 9.28
N ILE A 289 -5.35 28.21 8.04
CA ILE A 289 -6.64 28.16 7.34
C ILE A 289 -7.22 26.75 7.47
N VAL A 290 -8.46 26.68 7.95
CA VAL A 290 -9.28 25.45 7.96
C VAL A 290 -10.51 25.71 7.11
N GLU A 291 -10.72 24.87 6.10
CA GLU A 291 -11.90 24.97 5.25
C GLU A 291 -12.88 23.85 5.61
N CYS A 292 -14.14 24.21 5.83
CA CYS A 292 -15.24 23.30 6.08
C CYS A 292 -16.19 23.34 4.88
N LEU A 293 -16.25 22.26 4.11
CA LEU A 293 -17.16 22.13 2.97
C LEU A 293 -18.38 21.31 3.39
N TYR A 294 -19.55 21.94 3.39
CA TYR A 294 -20.82 21.28 3.67
C TYR A 294 -21.41 20.71 2.38
N LEU A 295 -21.62 19.40 2.36
CA LEU A 295 -22.20 18.68 1.23
C LEU A 295 -23.67 18.42 1.52
N GLU A 296 -24.01 17.29 2.14
CA GLU A 296 -25.40 17.00 2.49
C GLU A 296 -25.68 17.33 3.95
N THR A 297 -26.59 18.29 4.18
CA THR A 297 -26.99 18.75 5.52
C THR A 297 -28.50 18.61 5.64
N TYR A 298 -28.97 17.56 6.33
CA TYR A 298 -30.40 17.18 6.37
C TYR A 298 -31.37 18.36 6.59
N ASP A 299 -31.09 19.24 7.55
CA ASP A 299 -31.92 20.39 7.92
C ASP A 299 -31.29 21.75 7.58
N GLY A 300 -30.22 21.74 6.80
CA GLY A 300 -29.43 22.93 6.47
C GLY A 300 -28.81 23.65 7.69
N GLY A 301 -28.70 22.98 8.84
CA GLY A 301 -28.20 23.57 10.08
C GLY A 301 -29.28 24.25 10.94
N ALA A 302 -30.56 24.08 10.61
CA ALA A 302 -31.69 24.66 11.35
C ALA A 302 -31.74 24.28 12.84
N SER A 303 -31.16 23.13 13.20
CA SER A 303 -31.09 22.60 14.57
C SER A 303 -29.66 22.34 15.05
N ALA A 304 -28.66 22.96 14.40
CA ALA A 304 -27.26 22.78 14.71
C ALA A 304 -26.56 24.08 15.15
N THR A 305 -25.51 23.92 15.95
CA THR A 305 -24.51 24.96 16.18
C THR A 305 -23.30 24.67 15.30
N ILE A 306 -22.96 25.62 14.45
CA ILE A 306 -21.78 25.55 13.58
C ILE A 306 -20.74 26.50 14.15
N GLY A 307 -19.57 25.96 14.48
CA GLY A 307 -18.53 26.74 15.10
C GLY A 307 -17.30 25.92 15.40
N VAL A 308 -16.33 26.56 16.02
CA VAL A 308 -15.10 25.94 16.50
C VAL A 308 -15.00 26.10 17.99
N GLN A 309 -14.51 25.09 18.67
CA GLN A 309 -14.28 25.11 20.11
C GLN A 309 -12.90 24.55 20.41
N GLN A 310 -12.11 25.26 21.21
CA GLN A 310 -10.73 24.85 21.51
C GLN A 310 -10.67 23.57 22.37
N SER A 311 -11.61 23.42 23.31
CA SER A 311 -11.77 22.26 24.20
C SER A 311 -13.15 22.29 24.85
N GLY A 312 -13.59 21.20 25.51
CA GLY A 312 -14.96 21.09 26.03
C GLY A 312 -15.44 22.24 26.94
N ASN A 313 -14.53 22.91 27.67
CA ASN A 313 -14.80 24.11 28.48
C ASN A 313 -14.00 25.34 28.00
N GLY A 314 -13.32 25.23 26.87
CA GLY A 314 -12.50 26.29 26.29
C GLY A 314 -13.31 27.31 25.50
N PRO A 315 -12.66 28.38 25.02
CA PRO A 315 -13.31 29.36 24.17
C PRO A 315 -13.88 28.69 22.93
N SER A 316 -15.07 29.16 22.54
CA SER A 316 -15.75 28.76 21.31
C SER A 316 -16.10 29.99 20.49
N MET A 317 -16.17 29.80 19.18
CA MET A 317 -16.68 30.79 18.25
C MET A 317 -17.77 30.14 17.42
N THR A 318 -18.89 30.83 17.31
CA THR A 318 -20.06 30.36 16.56
C THR A 318 -20.14 31.11 15.26
N TYR A 319 -20.25 30.37 14.16
CA TYR A 319 -20.55 30.90 12.83
C TYR A 319 -22.06 30.97 12.61
N LEU A 320 -22.76 29.85 12.84
CA LEU A 320 -24.23 29.75 12.74
C LEU A 320 -24.80 29.06 13.96
N LEU A 321 -26.01 29.47 14.35
CA LEU A 321 -26.78 28.84 15.42
C LEU A 321 -28.24 28.75 15.00
N ASN A 322 -28.74 27.52 14.83
CA ASN A 322 -30.13 27.22 14.49
C ASN A 322 -30.63 28.01 13.26
N GLN A 323 -29.82 28.01 12.20
CA GLN A 323 -30.11 28.72 10.95
C GLN A 323 -29.94 27.78 9.77
N ALA A 324 -30.97 27.68 8.94
CA ALA A 324 -31.01 26.84 7.74
C ALA A 324 -30.24 27.47 6.56
N LEU A 325 -28.96 27.78 6.76
CA LEU A 325 -28.11 28.46 5.77
C LEU A 325 -27.07 27.55 5.12
N LEU A 326 -26.86 26.33 5.63
CA LEU A 326 -25.95 25.36 5.03
C LEU A 326 -26.66 24.63 3.88
N THR A 327 -26.32 24.98 2.65
CA THR A 327 -26.78 24.29 1.44
C THR A 327 -25.67 23.43 0.84
N TYR A 328 -26.00 22.57 -0.11
CA TYR A 328 -24.99 21.78 -0.82
C TYR A 328 -23.89 22.67 -1.40
N ASN A 329 -22.64 22.31 -1.11
CA ASN A 329 -21.44 23.01 -1.53
C ASN A 329 -21.23 24.38 -0.85
N THR A 330 -21.77 24.57 0.37
CA THR A 330 -21.47 25.74 1.19
C THR A 330 -20.09 25.58 1.81
N THR A 331 -19.19 26.53 1.55
CA THR A 331 -17.84 26.54 2.11
C THR A 331 -17.74 27.57 3.23
N VAL A 332 -17.27 27.13 4.39
CA VAL A 332 -16.98 27.98 5.55
C VAL A 332 -15.49 27.89 5.84
N ILE A 333 -14.79 29.02 5.77
CA ILE A 333 -13.37 29.14 6.04
C ILE A 333 -13.20 29.71 7.44
N PHE A 334 -12.44 29.00 8.27
CA PHE A 334 -11.99 29.47 9.58
C PHE A 334 -10.51 29.84 9.51
N ASP A 335 -10.22 31.11 9.77
CA ASP A 335 -8.85 31.60 9.98
C ASP A 335 -8.53 31.53 11.48
N THR A 336 -7.67 30.59 11.86
CA THR A 336 -7.28 30.36 13.26
C THR A 336 -6.39 31.48 13.81
N SER A 337 -5.75 32.28 12.93
CA SER A 337 -4.89 33.39 13.32
C SER A 337 -5.70 34.65 13.62
N ALA A 338 -6.69 34.94 12.80
CA ALA A 338 -7.61 36.07 12.98
C ALA A 338 -8.77 35.74 13.95
N GLY A 339 -9.08 34.45 14.13
CA GLY A 339 -10.24 34.02 14.88
C GLY A 339 -11.55 34.40 14.20
N THR A 340 -11.60 34.32 12.87
CA THR A 340 -12.76 34.76 12.08
C THR A 340 -13.24 33.68 11.14
N PHE A 341 -14.55 33.66 10.90
CA PHE A 341 -15.16 32.88 9.84
C PHE A 341 -15.41 33.75 8.61
N SER A 342 -15.31 33.14 7.43
CA SER A 342 -15.75 33.70 6.15
C SER A 342 -16.37 32.61 5.29
N GLY A 343 -17.39 32.93 4.52
CA GLY A 343 -18.19 31.96 3.77
C GLY A 343 -19.55 32.53 3.44
#